data_AF-A0A9X3HY89-F1
#
_entry.id   AF-A0A9X3HY89-F1
#
_cell.length_a   1.000
_cell.length_b   1.000
_cell.length_c   1.000
_cell.angle_alpha   90.00
_cell.angle_beta   90.00
_cell.angle_gamma   90.00
#
_symmetry.space_group_name_H-M   'P 1'
#
loop_
_entity.id
_entity.type
_entity.pdbx_description
1 polymer ?
#
loop_
_entity_poly.entity_id
_entity_poly.type
_entity_poly.pdbx_seq_one_letter_code
_entity_poly.pdbx_strand_id
1 'polypeptide(L)'
;MITLSIISPNSPLSFDAQWLHRLCSSLDKLTTAPFRRHSKNLCLRFTLSQTQAVDITLCQQGNDNWRIERIDHWHKLNTNQPAILHLFDFKKRLFQSLDTPRYSMNLMQHEPTLKASFELWQSTFLQTKIIDAQLRLLP
;
A
#
# COMPACT_ATOMS: atom_id res chain seq x y z
N MET A 1 16.18 -21.52 2.67
CA MET A 1 15.64 -20.39 3.46
C MET A 1 14.46 -19.82 2.70
N ILE A 2 13.33 -19.57 3.35
CA ILE A 2 12.19 -18.90 2.71
C ILE A 2 12.45 -17.39 2.80
N THR A 3 12.65 -16.73 1.67
CA THR A 3 12.87 -15.29 1.60
C THR A 3 11.53 -14.59 1.74
N LEU A 4 11.43 -13.59 2.62
CA LEU A 4 10.25 -12.73 2.75
C LEU A 4 9.92 -12.11 1.39
N SER A 5 8.69 -12.31 0.92
CA SER A 5 8.25 -11.75 -0.36
C SER A 5 6.91 -11.04 -0.22
N ILE A 6 6.78 -9.96 -0.99
CA ILE A 6 5.51 -9.27 -1.20
C ILE A 6 5.16 -9.42 -2.67
N ILE A 7 4.09 -10.15 -2.93
CA ILE A 7 3.56 -10.35 -4.27
C ILE A 7 2.55 -9.27 -4.62
N SER A 8 2.56 -8.88 -5.90
CA SER A 8 1.53 -8.01 -6.43
C SER A 8 0.16 -8.70 -6.32
N PRO A 9 -0.91 -7.92 -6.06
CA PRO A 9 -2.27 -8.41 -6.21
C PRO A 9 -2.52 -8.82 -7.66
N ASN A 10 -3.48 -9.72 -7.87
CA ASN A 10 -3.99 -10.05 -9.20
C ASN A 10 -4.74 -8.84 -9.77
N SER A 11 -3.96 -7.92 -10.33
CA SER A 11 -4.34 -6.56 -10.70
C SER A 11 -3.72 -6.23 -12.05
N PRO A 12 -4.39 -5.38 -12.86
CA PRO A 12 -3.79 -4.88 -14.09
C PRO A 12 -2.61 -3.94 -13.92
N LEU A 13 -2.36 -3.52 -12.70
CA LEU A 13 -1.34 -2.55 -12.37
C LEU A 13 0.02 -3.21 -12.19
N SER A 14 1.03 -2.64 -12.83
CA SER A 14 2.42 -3.03 -12.64
C SER A 14 2.97 -2.36 -11.39
N PHE A 15 3.60 -3.16 -10.55
CA PHE A 15 4.23 -2.69 -9.33
C PHE A 15 5.72 -2.49 -9.55
N ASP A 16 6.23 -1.35 -9.11
CA ASP A 16 7.64 -1.05 -9.19
C ASP A 16 8.45 -1.99 -8.27
N ALA A 17 9.53 -2.56 -8.80
CA ALA A 17 10.35 -3.53 -8.07
C ALA A 17 11.07 -2.91 -6.85
N GLN A 18 11.50 -1.65 -6.95
CA GLN A 18 12.12 -0.93 -5.84
C GLN A 18 11.09 -0.64 -4.75
N TRP A 19 9.84 -0.36 -5.15
CA TRP A 19 8.75 -0.17 -4.20
C TRP A 19 8.42 -1.45 -3.43
N LEU A 20 8.28 -2.58 -4.13
CA LEU A 20 8.08 -3.88 -3.49
C LEU A 20 9.26 -4.23 -2.56
N HIS A 21 10.50 -4.00 -2.98
CA HIS A 21 11.68 -4.22 -2.15
C HIS A 21 11.67 -3.36 -0.88
N ARG A 22 11.33 -2.06 -0.99
CA ARG A 22 11.21 -1.15 0.16
C ARG A 22 10.16 -1.65 1.15
N LEU A 23 9.04 -2.15 0.64
CA LEU A 23 7.96 -2.69 1.46
C LEU A 23 8.39 -3.98 2.17
N CYS A 24 9.06 -4.90 1.47
CA CYS A 24 9.65 -6.11 2.07
C CYS A 24 10.65 -5.75 3.17
N SER A 25 11.57 -4.83 2.91
CA SER A 25 12.57 -4.39 3.89
C SER A 25 11.92 -3.77 5.12
N SER A 26 10.86 -2.97 4.94
CA SER A 26 10.13 -2.36 6.05
C SER A 26 9.39 -3.41 6.88
N LEU A 27 8.72 -4.36 6.22
CA LEU A 27 8.06 -5.47 6.89
C LEU A 27 9.06 -6.29 7.71
N ASP A 28 10.23 -6.60 7.15
CA ASP A 28 11.26 -7.38 7.84
C ASP A 28 11.84 -6.64 9.06
N LYS A 29 12.07 -5.33 8.94
CA LYS A 29 12.55 -4.49 10.07
C LYS A 29 11.53 -4.38 11.20
N LEU A 30 10.25 -4.34 10.87
CA LEU A 30 9.18 -4.08 11.84
C LEU A 30 8.63 -5.36 12.49
N THR A 31 8.87 -6.52 11.89
CA THR A 31 8.30 -7.80 12.36
C THR A 31 9.36 -8.86 12.56
N THR A 32 9.05 -9.87 13.36
CA THR A 32 9.84 -11.10 13.44
C THR A 32 9.18 -12.22 12.63
N ALA A 33 9.96 -13.20 12.18
CA ALA A 33 9.40 -14.35 11.45
C ALA A 33 8.30 -15.11 12.23
N PRO A 34 8.45 -15.37 13.55
CA PRO A 34 7.36 -15.95 14.34
C PRO A 34 6.10 -15.09 14.30
N PHE A 35 6.22 -13.78 14.50
CA PHE A 35 5.07 -12.87 14.46
C PHE A 35 4.36 -12.89 13.10
N ARG A 36 5.13 -12.82 12.00
CA ARG A 36 4.59 -12.88 10.63
C ARG A 36 3.82 -14.17 10.38
N ARG A 37 4.31 -15.31 10.86
CA ARG A 37 3.67 -16.61 10.63
C ARG A 37 2.34 -16.81 11.36
N HIS A 38 2.12 -16.08 12.45
CA HIS A 38 0.86 -16.13 13.21
C HIS A 38 -0.10 -15.00 12.85
N SER A 39 0.32 -14.05 12.01
CA SER A 39 -0.47 -12.90 11.62
C SER A 39 -1.15 -13.13 10.27
N LYS A 40 -2.47 -13.04 10.21
CA LYS A 40 -3.21 -13.17 8.94
C LYS A 40 -3.18 -11.89 8.11
N ASN A 41 -3.30 -10.75 8.78
CA ASN A 41 -3.32 -9.44 8.15
C ASN A 41 -2.43 -8.48 8.93
N LEU A 42 -1.74 -7.60 8.23
CA LEU A 42 -0.89 -6.56 8.81
C LEU A 42 -1.16 -5.23 8.10
N CYS A 43 -0.98 -4.12 8.82
CA CYS A 43 -0.96 -2.79 8.24
C CYS A 43 0.40 -2.16 8.48
N LEU A 44 1.04 -1.70 7.42
CA LEU A 44 2.24 -0.87 7.50
C LEU A 44 1.84 0.57 7.26
N ARG A 45 2.17 1.46 8.20
CA ARG A 45 1.99 2.90 8.05
C ARG A 45 3.34 3.55 7.79
N PHE A 46 3.43 4.29 6.70
CA PHE A 46 4.56 5.15 6.36
C PHE A 46 4.16 6.60 6.56
N THR A 47 4.72 7.25 7.57
CA THR A 47 4.48 8.67 7.85
C THR A 47 5.36 9.51 6.92
N LEU A 48 4.74 10.38 6.12
CA LEU A 48 5.42 11.23 5.14
C LEU A 48 5.59 12.67 5.67
N SER A 49 4.62 13.12 6.49
CA SER A 49 4.64 14.41 7.17
C SER A 49 3.71 14.37 8.39
N GLN A 50 3.58 15.47 9.12
CA GLN A 50 2.61 15.60 10.23
C GLN A 50 1.15 15.38 9.77
N THR A 51 0.87 15.57 8.48
CA THR A 51 -0.49 15.54 7.92
C THR A 51 -0.65 14.50 6.80
N GLN A 52 0.37 13.70 6.49
CA GLN A 52 0.32 12.68 5.44
C GLN A 52 0.93 11.38 5.89
N ALA A 53 0.25 10.29 5.55
CA ALA A 53 0.78 8.94 5.72
C ALA A 53 0.20 8.02 4.65
N VAL A 54 0.88 6.90 4.41
CA VAL A 54 0.41 5.83 3.55
C VAL A 54 0.24 4.58 4.39
N ASP A 55 -0.98 4.06 4.44
CA ASP A 55 -1.28 2.77 5.05
C ASP A 55 -1.34 1.70 3.96
N ILE A 56 -0.58 0.62 4.15
CA ILE A 56 -0.54 -0.52 3.23
C ILE A 56 -1.00 -1.75 4.01
N THR A 57 -2.15 -2.28 3.61
CA THR A 57 -2.70 -3.52 4.17
C THR A 57 -2.17 -4.72 3.41
N LEU A 58 -1.56 -5.64 4.17
CA LEU A 58 -0.98 -6.88 3.69
C LEU A 58 -1.77 -8.07 4.25
N CYS A 59 -1.97 -9.09 3.43
CA CYS A 59 -2.60 -10.34 3.81
C CYS A 59 -1.65 -11.50 3.53
N GLN A 60 -1.51 -12.40 4.52
CA GLN A 60 -0.64 -13.55 4.43
C GLN A 60 -1.18 -14.54 3.39
N GLN A 61 -0.33 -15.00 2.47
CA GLN A 61 -0.66 -16.04 1.47
C GLN A 61 0.08 -17.36 1.73
N GLY A 62 1.09 -17.33 2.59
CA GLY A 62 1.88 -18.49 3.00
C GLY A 62 2.97 -18.07 3.98
N ASN A 63 3.85 -19.00 4.33
CA ASN A 63 4.98 -18.70 5.21
C ASN A 63 5.85 -17.59 4.60
N ASP A 64 5.89 -16.44 5.26
CA ASP A 64 6.67 -15.26 4.82
C ASP A 64 6.34 -14.76 3.40
N ASN A 65 5.14 -15.09 2.87
CA ASN A 65 4.62 -14.58 1.60
C ASN A 65 3.38 -13.72 1.85
N TRP A 66 3.42 -12.47 1.41
CA TRP A 66 2.39 -11.47 1.67
C TRP A 66 1.87 -10.86 0.39
N ARG A 67 0.57 -10.56 0.35
CA ARG A 67 -0.06 -9.87 -0.77
C ARG A 67 -0.62 -8.53 -0.32
N ILE A 68 -0.46 -7.52 -1.17
CA ILE A 68 -1.04 -6.21 -0.95
C ILE A 68 -2.54 -6.26 -1.23
N GLU A 69 -3.36 -5.96 -0.24
CA GLU A 69 -4.82 -5.91 -0.40
C GLU A 69 -5.32 -4.49 -0.61
N ARG A 70 -4.70 -3.51 0.05
CA ARG A 70 -5.18 -2.13 0.05
C ARG A 70 -4.05 -1.14 0.32
N ILE A 71 -4.13 0.02 -0.30
CA ILE A 71 -3.27 1.18 -0.07
C ILE A 71 -4.18 2.40 0.17
N ASP A 72 -4.02 3.05 1.31
CA ASP A 72 -4.66 4.32 1.65
C ASP A 72 -3.58 5.40 1.78
N HIS A 73 -3.53 6.34 0.84
CA HIS A 73 -2.74 7.55 0.97
C HIS A 73 -3.57 8.63 1.64
N TRP A 74 -3.29 8.86 2.91
CA TRP A 74 -3.95 9.88 3.71
C TRP A 74 -3.35 11.26 3.49
N HIS A 75 -4.20 12.27 3.51
CA HIS A 75 -3.86 13.67 3.52
C HIS A 75 -4.69 14.40 4.58
N LYS A 76 -4.18 15.54 5.08
CA LYS A 76 -4.78 16.28 6.20
C LYS A 76 -4.98 15.41 7.46
N LEU A 77 -4.12 14.42 7.70
CA LEU A 77 -4.08 13.70 8.97
C LEU A 77 -3.84 14.68 10.13
N ASN A 78 -4.37 14.33 11.30
CA ASN A 78 -4.29 15.16 12.51
C ASN A 78 -4.91 16.56 12.36
N THR A 79 -5.80 16.74 11.37
CA THR A 79 -6.65 17.91 11.24
C THR A 79 -8.10 17.53 11.54
N ASN A 80 -8.99 18.51 11.60
CA ASN A 80 -10.42 18.29 11.82
C ASN A 80 -11.11 17.56 10.65
N GLN A 81 -10.45 17.43 9.49
CA GLN A 81 -11.00 16.83 8.28
C GLN A 81 -9.96 15.94 7.58
N PRO A 82 -9.59 14.78 8.17
CA PRO A 82 -8.72 13.83 7.50
C PRO A 82 -9.39 13.28 6.24
N ALA A 83 -8.63 13.17 5.16
CA ALA A 83 -9.13 12.70 3.88
C ALA A 83 -8.19 11.67 3.25
N ILE A 84 -8.75 10.78 2.43
CA ILE A 84 -7.96 9.86 1.61
C ILE A 84 -7.71 10.55 0.27
N LEU A 85 -6.44 10.85 -0.01
CA LEU A 85 -6.01 11.42 -1.27
C LEU A 85 -6.07 10.37 -2.39
N HIS A 86 -5.58 9.16 -2.13
CA HIS A 86 -5.68 8.01 -3.04
C HIS A 86 -6.03 6.75 -2.26
N LEU A 87 -6.99 5.99 -2.78
CA LEU A 87 -7.41 4.69 -2.31
C LEU A 87 -7.24 3.68 -3.44
N PHE A 88 -6.37 2.69 -3.24
CA PHE A 88 -6.26 1.51 -4.10
C PHE A 88 -6.66 0.28 -3.29
N ASP A 89 -7.89 -0.21 -3.44
CA ASP A 89 -8.40 -1.41 -2.79
C ASP A 89 -8.41 -2.57 -3.78
N PHE A 90 -7.29 -3.29 -3.86
CA PHE A 90 -7.11 -4.41 -4.79
C PHE A 90 -8.02 -5.59 -4.48
N LYS A 91 -8.36 -5.79 -3.20
CA LYS A 91 -9.30 -6.83 -2.77
C LYS A 91 -10.71 -6.58 -3.31
N LYS A 92 -11.18 -5.34 -3.24
CA LYS A 92 -12.49 -4.92 -3.76
C LYS A 92 -12.44 -4.44 -5.22
N ARG A 93 -11.25 -4.48 -5.84
CA ARG A 93 -10.98 -3.97 -7.19
C ARG A 93 -11.45 -2.53 -7.37
N LEU A 94 -11.10 -1.67 -6.42
CA LEU A 94 -11.57 -0.29 -6.37
C LEU A 94 -10.44 0.72 -6.36
N PHE A 95 -10.61 1.78 -7.14
CA PHE A 95 -9.81 2.99 -7.08
C PHE A 95 -10.69 4.21 -6.76
N GLN A 96 -10.16 5.12 -5.95
CA GLN A 96 -10.76 6.43 -5.69
C GLN A 96 -9.63 7.42 -5.38
N SER A 97 -9.77 8.67 -5.81
CA SER A 97 -8.94 9.77 -5.33
C SER A 97 -9.80 10.91 -4.80
N LEU A 98 -9.16 11.94 -4.24
CA LEU A 98 -9.88 13.14 -3.78
C LEU A 98 -10.59 13.85 -4.93
N ASP A 99 -9.95 13.89 -6.10
CA ASP A 99 -10.39 14.66 -7.27
C ASP A 99 -11.18 13.82 -8.27
N THR A 100 -11.29 12.51 -8.05
CA THR A 100 -11.93 11.60 -9.00
C THR A 100 -12.98 10.72 -8.32
N PRO A 101 -14.08 10.39 -9.02
CA PRO A 101 -15.09 9.51 -8.47
C PRO A 101 -14.54 8.08 -8.30
N ARG A 102 -15.36 7.25 -7.68
CA ARG A 102 -15.03 5.84 -7.42
C ARG A 102 -15.05 5.04 -8.73
N TYR A 103 -13.94 4.38 -9.07
CA TYR A 103 -13.79 3.53 -10.26
C TYR A 103 -13.50 2.07 -9.92
N SER A 104 -13.85 1.18 -10.85
CA SER A 104 -13.38 -0.20 -10.84
C SER A 104 -11.94 -0.25 -11.35
N MET A 105 -11.06 -0.96 -10.64
CA MET A 105 -9.66 -1.15 -11.08
C MET A 105 -9.56 -1.93 -12.39
N ASN A 106 -10.58 -2.70 -12.77
CA ASN A 106 -10.59 -3.38 -14.07
C ASN A 106 -10.58 -2.36 -15.23
N LEU A 107 -11.17 -1.17 -15.04
CA LEU A 107 -11.14 -0.11 -16.06
C LEU A 107 -9.73 0.44 -16.28
N MET A 108 -8.83 0.32 -15.31
CA MET A 108 -7.45 0.78 -15.44
C MET A 108 -6.65 0.02 -16.51
N GLN A 109 -7.11 -1.16 -16.96
CA GLN A 109 -6.54 -1.84 -18.14
C GLN A 109 -6.80 -1.08 -19.44
N HIS A 110 -7.93 -0.38 -19.49
CA HIS A 110 -8.48 0.20 -20.71
C HIS A 110 -8.43 1.72 -20.70
N GLU A 111 -8.18 2.34 -19.54
CA GLU A 111 -8.05 3.78 -19.37
C GLU A 111 -6.60 4.16 -18.99
N PRO A 112 -5.78 4.59 -19.97
CA PRO A 112 -4.38 4.91 -19.75
C PRO A 112 -4.15 6.00 -18.70
N THR A 113 -5.06 6.95 -18.58
CA THR A 113 -5.01 8.03 -17.58
C THR A 113 -5.14 7.50 -16.16
N LEU A 114 -6.08 6.58 -15.91
CA LEU A 114 -6.23 5.93 -14.61
C LEU A 114 -5.03 5.04 -14.29
N LYS A 115 -4.50 4.31 -15.28
CA LYS A 115 -3.26 3.52 -15.09
C LYS A 115 -2.07 4.42 -14.72
N ALA A 116 -1.86 5.50 -15.46
CA ALA A 116 -0.80 6.47 -15.23
C ALA A 116 -0.89 7.10 -13.83
N SER A 117 -2.10 7.27 -13.27
CA SER A 117 -2.26 7.78 -11.91
C SER A 117 -1.59 6.90 -10.86
N PHE A 118 -1.64 5.57 -11.01
CA PHE A 118 -0.98 4.64 -10.08
C PHE A 118 0.54 4.63 -10.26
N GLU A 119 1.02 4.67 -11.50
CA GLU A 119 2.45 4.73 -11.81
C GLU A 119 3.07 6.02 -11.27
N LEU A 120 2.38 7.16 -11.46
CA LEU A 120 2.78 8.45 -10.90
C LEU A 120 2.77 8.41 -9.37
N TRP A 121 1.75 7.82 -8.75
CA TRP A 121 1.67 7.67 -7.30
C TRP A 121 2.86 6.86 -6.75
N GLN A 122 3.18 5.71 -7.35
CA GLN A 122 4.33 4.88 -6.93
C GLN A 122 5.65 5.64 -7.05
N SER A 123 5.88 6.30 -8.19
CA SER A 123 7.08 7.10 -8.44
C SER A 123 7.23 8.22 -7.41
N THR A 124 6.14 8.94 -7.15
CA THR A 124 6.10 10.01 -6.15
C THR A 124 6.41 9.47 -4.75
N PHE A 125 5.80 8.35 -4.36
CA PHE A 125 6.04 7.72 -3.06
C PHE A 125 7.50 7.29 -2.89
N LEU A 126 8.13 6.74 -3.93
CA LEU A 126 9.54 6.32 -3.89
C LEU A 126 10.50 7.49 -3.63
N GLN A 127 10.20 8.65 -4.20
CA GLN A 127 10.97 9.89 -4.04
C GLN A 127 10.64 10.63 -2.73
N THR A 128 9.48 10.36 -2.14
CA THR A 128 9.06 11.00 -0.90
C THR A 128 9.88 10.50 0.28
N LYS A 129 10.36 11.43 1.11
CA LYS A 129 11.05 11.10 2.36
C LYS A 129 10.05 10.47 3.35
N ILE A 130 10.36 9.25 3.80
CA ILE A 130 9.62 8.58 4.88
C ILE A 130 10.22 9.07 6.20
N ILE A 131 9.40 9.68 7.05
CA ILE A 131 9.80 10.14 8.39
C ILE A 131 9.85 8.97 9.35
N ASP A 132 8.83 8.11 9.30
CA ASP A 132 8.68 6.97 10.20
C ASP A 132 7.90 5.84 9.50
N ALA A 133 8.15 4.61 9.95
CA ALA A 133 7.44 3.42 9.48
C ALA A 133 7.05 2.56 10.69
N GLN A 134 5.78 2.18 10.79
CA GLN A 134 5.25 1.46 11.93
C GLN A 134 4.23 0.39 11.53
N LEU A 135 4.08 -0.63 12.38
CA LEU A 135 2.97 -1.57 12.29
C LEU A 135 1.73 -0.96 12.93
N ARG A 136 0.61 -1.01 12.23
CA ARG A 136 -0.71 -0.72 12.79
C ARG A 136 -1.47 -2.01 13.03
N LEU A 137 -2.16 -2.05 14.17
CA LEU A 137 -3.26 -2.98 14.33
C LEU A 137 -4.38 -2.56 13.38
N LEU A 138 -4.79 -3.51 12.54
CA LEU A 138 -6.03 -3.38 11.78
C LEU A 138 -7.19 -3.48 12.79
N PRO A 139 -8.22 -2.63 12.68
CA PRO A 139 -9.40 -2.72 13.52
C PRO A 139 -10.14 -4.06 13.32
#